data_AF-A0A3D1TVJ0-F1
#
_entry.id   AF-A0A3D1TVJ0-F1
#
_cell.length_a   1.000
_cell.length_b   1.000
_cell.length_c   1.000
_cell.angle_alpha   90.00
_cell.angle_beta   90.00
_cell.angle_gamma   90.00
#
_symmetry.space_group_name_H-M   'P 1'
#
loop_
_entity.id
_entity.type
_entity.pdbx_description
1 polymer ?
#
loop_
_entity_poly.entity_id
_entity_poly.type
_entity_poly.pdbx_seq_one_letter_code
_entity_poly.pdbx_strand_id
1 'polypeptide(L)'
;MTIYTVEVGGRPVATMQSTSLGEAEEFLRSDAFLNDLTMYEMKGGEPGEPIWDGEAEILVRESSPDEVAVWERIRAKAVRDGDTDPDDENFLTYLRGVREIE
;
A
#
# COMPACT_ATOMS: atom_id res chain seq x y z
N MET A 1 -14.54 -3.32 -8.81
CA MET A 1 -13.39 -2.79 -8.06
C MET A 1 -12.31 -3.84 -8.12
N THR A 2 -11.09 -3.41 -8.41
CA THR A 2 -9.93 -4.29 -8.57
C THR A 2 -8.91 -3.90 -7.50
N ILE A 3 -8.20 -4.89 -6.97
CA ILE A 3 -7.12 -4.63 -6.01
C ILE A 3 -5.84 -4.43 -6.79
N TYR A 4 -5.17 -3.32 -6.55
CA TYR A 4 -3.92 -2.98 -7.17
C TYR A 4 -2.79 -3.01 -6.15
N THR A 5 -1.65 -3.52 -6.57
CA THR A 5 -0.43 -3.58 -5.78
C THR A 5 0.48 -2.45 -6.22
N VAL A 6 0.93 -1.66 -5.25
CA VAL A 6 1.94 -0.63 -5.39
C VAL A 6 3.30 -1.29 -5.27
N GLU A 7 4.16 -1.04 -6.25
CA GLU A 7 5.53 -1.52 -6.29
C GLU A 7 6.49 -0.34 -6.27
N VAL A 8 7.47 -0.38 -5.37
CA VAL A 8 8.52 0.64 -5.24
C VAL A 8 9.86 -0.02 -5.50
N GLY A 9 10.55 0.39 -6.57
CA GLY A 9 11.80 -0.23 -6.99
C GLY A 9 11.67 -1.73 -7.30
N GLY A 10 10.50 -2.15 -7.81
CA GLY A 10 10.20 -3.56 -8.10
C GLY A 10 9.86 -4.41 -6.88
N ARG A 11 9.66 -3.81 -5.70
CA ARG A 11 9.23 -4.50 -4.48
C ARG A 11 7.75 -4.18 -4.20
N PRO A 12 6.87 -5.16 -3.99
CA PRO A 12 5.49 -4.89 -3.62
C PRO A 12 5.42 -4.38 -2.18
N VAL A 13 4.87 -3.17 -2.00
CA VAL A 13 4.84 -2.46 -0.72
C VAL A 13 3.44 -2.39 -0.11
N ALA A 14 2.45 -2.03 -0.93
CA ALA A 14 1.09 -1.78 -0.48
C ALA A 14 0.08 -2.30 -1.50
N THR A 15 -1.14 -2.50 -1.02
CA THR A 15 -2.28 -2.92 -1.83
C THR A 15 -3.45 -2.01 -1.54
N MET A 16 -4.13 -1.58 -2.59
CA MET A 16 -5.26 -0.67 -2.51
C MET A 16 -6.39 -1.15 -3.41
N GLN A 17 -7.62 -0.85 -3.02
CA GLN A 17 -8.77 -1.02 -3.87
C GLN A 17 -8.95 0.21 -4.76
N SER A 18 -9.21 0.01 -6.05
CA SER A 18 -9.55 1.12 -6.95
C SER A 18 -10.52 0.68 -8.04
N THR A 19 -11.20 1.67 -8.63
CA THR A 19 -12.11 1.45 -9.75
C THR A 19 -11.36 1.10 -11.03
N SER A 20 -10.22 1.76 -11.27
CA SER A 20 -9.41 1.62 -12.47
C SER A 20 -7.93 1.83 -12.17
N LEU A 21 -7.06 1.31 -13.04
CA LEU A 21 -5.61 1.52 -12.95
C LEU A 21 -5.24 3.01 -12.93
N GLY A 22 -5.89 3.83 -13.76
CA GLY A 22 -5.63 5.27 -13.81
C GLY A 22 -5.91 5.99 -12.49
N GLU A 23 -6.98 5.62 -11.78
CA GLU A 23 -7.24 6.22 -10.46
C GLU A 23 -6.20 5.78 -9.42
N ALA A 24 -5.77 4.52 -9.48
CA ALA A 24 -4.70 4.03 -8.62
C ALA A 24 -3.37 4.78 -8.91
N GLU A 25 -3.05 5.02 -10.19
CA GLU A 25 -1.89 5.82 -10.59
C GLU A 25 -1.99 7.28 -10.13
N GLU A 26 -3.17 7.89 -10.17
CA GLU A 26 -3.39 9.25 -9.66
C GLU A 26 -3.19 9.31 -8.14
N PHE A 27 -3.64 8.29 -7.41
CA PHE A 27 -3.41 8.18 -5.98
C PHE A 27 -1.91 8.14 -5.64
N LEU A 28 -1.11 7.37 -6.40
CA LEU A 28 0.35 7.31 -6.21
C LEU A 28 1.05 8.66 -6.41
N ARG A 29 0.48 9.56 -7.20
CA ARG A 29 1.03 10.90 -7.44
C ARG A 29 0.64 11.91 -6.35
N SER A 30 -0.14 11.49 -5.35
CA SER A 30 -0.48 12.36 -4.24
C SER A 30 0.73 12.59 -3.34
N ASP A 31 1.06 13.86 -3.13
CA ASP A 31 2.17 14.30 -2.28
C ASP A 31 2.08 13.70 -0.87
N ALA A 32 0.86 13.58 -0.34
CA ALA A 32 0.60 12.96 0.95
C ALA A 32 1.01 11.48 1.00
N PHE A 33 0.75 10.71 -0.06
CA PHE A 33 1.12 9.30 -0.13
C PHE A 33 2.64 9.14 -0.30
N LEU A 34 3.24 9.94 -1.18
CA LEU A 34 4.69 9.96 -1.37
C LEU A 34 5.43 10.31 -0.08
N ASN A 35 4.94 11.29 0.67
CA ASN A 35 5.47 11.66 1.98
C ASN A 35 5.28 10.55 3.02
N ASP A 36 4.20 9.78 2.96
CA ASP A 36 4.01 8.60 3.82
C ASP A 36 5.14 7.58 3.58
N LEU A 37 5.40 7.27 2.31
CA LEU A 37 6.42 6.28 1.93
C LEU A 37 7.85 6.68 2.32
N THR A 38 8.15 7.97 2.47
CA THR A 38 9.46 8.45 2.95
C THR A 38 9.59 8.42 4.47
N MET A 39 8.47 8.38 5.21
CA MET A 39 8.45 8.37 6.68
C MET A 39 8.40 6.97 7.26
N TYR A 40 7.86 6.00 6.53
CA TYR A 40 7.76 4.61 6.98
C TYR A 40 8.90 3.76 6.42
N GLU A 41 9.27 2.71 7.15
CA GLU A 41 10.10 1.58 6.70
C GLU A 41 9.25 0.29 6.66
N MET A 42 9.58 -0.64 5.76
CA MET A 42 8.95 -1.97 5.72
C MET A 42 9.56 -2.89 6.77
N LYS A 43 8.72 -3.57 7.57
CA LYS A 43 9.20 -4.59 8.51
C LYS A 43 9.91 -5.72 7.76
N GLY A 44 11.14 -5.98 8.18
CA GLY A 44 12.02 -6.97 7.55
C GLY A 44 12.80 -6.41 6.34
N GLY A 45 12.68 -5.11 6.05
CA GLY A 45 13.64 -4.35 5.25
C GLY A 45 14.87 -3.93 6.06
N GLU A 46 15.70 -3.09 5.48
CA GLU A 46 16.87 -2.53 6.15
C GLU A 46 16.44 -1.47 7.16
N PRO A 47 16.95 -1.52 8.41
CA PRO A 47 16.52 -0.60 9.45
C PRO A 47 16.92 0.84 9.10
N GLY A 48 15.94 1.74 9.09
CA GLY A 48 16.12 3.15 8.74
C GLY A 48 16.12 3.43 7.24
N GLU A 49 15.79 2.45 6.40
CA GLU A 49 15.53 2.66 4.98
C GLU A 49 14.03 2.91 4.74
N PRO A 50 13.66 4.08 4.18
CA PRO A 50 12.27 4.36 3.86
C PRO A 50 11.71 3.39 2.83
N ILE A 51 10.38 3.26 2.80
CA ILE A 51 9.72 2.51 1.74
C ILE A 51 10.07 3.09 0.37
N TRP A 52 10.20 4.43 0.31
CA TRP A 52 10.62 5.17 -0.86
C TRP A 52 11.69 6.20 -0.56
N ASP A 53 12.81 6.13 -1.30
CA ASP A 53 13.94 7.06 -1.19
C ASP A 53 13.76 8.37 -1.98
N GLY A 54 12.60 8.59 -2.60
CA GLY A 54 12.37 9.75 -3.48
C GLY A 54 12.88 9.57 -4.92
N GLU A 55 13.71 8.56 -5.17
CA GLU A 55 14.28 8.28 -6.51
C GLU A 55 13.74 6.99 -7.15
N ALA A 56 13.35 6.00 -6.34
CA ALA A 56 12.91 4.71 -6.87
C ALA A 56 11.62 4.84 -7.69
N GLU A 57 11.48 4.06 -8.76
CA GLU A 57 10.27 4.08 -9.57
C GLU A 57 9.09 3.49 -8.78
N ILE A 58 7.97 4.20 -8.76
CA ILE A 58 6.71 3.76 -8.16
C ILE A 58 5.76 3.38 -9.28
N LEU A 59 5.35 2.12 -9.28
CA LEU A 59 4.42 1.55 -10.25
C LEU A 59 3.21 0.98 -9.52
N VAL A 60 2.13 0.82 -10.26
CA VAL A 60 0.96 0.09 -9.80
C VAL A 60 0.60 -0.96 -10.84
N ARG A 61 0.27 -2.16 -10.35
CA ARG A 61 -0.20 -3.27 -11.18
C ARG A 61 -1.40 -3.94 -10.55
N GLU A 62 -2.11 -4.73 -11.34
CA GLU A 62 -3.13 -5.62 -10.79
C GLU A 62 -2.47 -6.60 -9.80
N SER A 63 -3.12 -6.78 -8.65
CA SER A 63 -2.60 -7.62 -7.58
C SER A 63 -2.70 -9.09 -7.96
N SER A 64 -1.70 -9.87 -7.56
CA SER A 64 -1.71 -11.32 -7.65
C SER A 64 -2.76 -11.91 -6.70
N PRO A 65 -3.30 -13.11 -6.97
CA PRO A 65 -4.31 -13.73 -6.10
C PRO A 65 -3.84 -13.90 -4.65
N ASP A 66 -2.55 -14.15 -4.41
CA ASP A 66 -1.96 -14.18 -3.06
C ASP A 66 -1.99 -12.80 -2.38
N GLU A 67 -1.66 -11.72 -3.11
CA GLU A 67 -1.66 -10.34 -2.60
C GLU A 67 -3.11 -9.90 -2.26
N VAL A 68 -4.07 -10.25 -3.13
CA VAL A 68 -5.49 -10.03 -2.88
C VAL A 68 -5.94 -10.74 -1.61
N ALA A 69 -5.59 -12.01 -1.43
CA ALA A 69 -5.96 -12.76 -0.24
C ALA A 69 -5.37 -12.17 1.04
N VAL A 70 -4.17 -11.58 0.99
CA VAL A 70 -3.57 -10.86 2.11
C VAL A 70 -4.34 -9.58 2.40
N TRP A 71 -4.61 -8.77 1.38
CA TRP A 71 -5.37 -7.52 1.50
C TRP A 71 -6.76 -7.77 2.10
N GLU A 72 -7.50 -8.77 1.61
CA GLU A 72 -8.84 -9.13 2.12
C GLU A 72 -8.78 -9.54 3.60
N ARG A 73 -7.76 -10.30 4.01
CA ARG A 73 -7.57 -10.68 5.41
C ARG A 73 -7.28 -9.48 6.30
N ILE A 74 -6.45 -8.56 5.85
CA ILE A 74 -6.12 -7.34 6.60
C ILE A 74 -7.35 -6.44 6.71
N ARG A 75 -8.06 -6.21 5.60
CA ARG A 75 -9.31 -5.43 5.60
C ARG A 75 -10.37 -6.04 6.51
N ALA A 76 -10.61 -7.35 6.42
CA ALA A 76 -11.57 -8.02 7.30
C ALA A 76 -11.19 -7.88 8.78
N LYS A 77 -9.89 -7.87 9.10
CA LYS A 77 -9.41 -7.59 10.45
C LYS A 77 -9.63 -6.14 10.85
N ALA A 78 -9.29 -5.17 9.99
CA ALA A 78 -9.47 -3.74 10.24
C ALA A 78 -10.95 -3.39 10.47
N VAL A 79 -11.85 -3.91 9.63
CA VAL A 79 -13.31 -3.76 9.79
C VAL A 79 -13.79 -4.33 11.13
N ARG A 80 -13.23 -5.48 11.54
CA ARG A 80 -13.58 -6.10 12.82
C ARG A 80 -13.06 -5.30 14.02
N ASP A 81 -11.89 -4.70 13.92
CA ASP A 81 -11.28 -3.86 14.96
C ASP A 81 -11.95 -2.47 15.02
N GLY A 82 -12.70 -2.08 13.98
CA GLY A 82 -13.30 -0.76 13.84
C GLY A 82 -12.31 0.30 13.34
N ASP A 83 -11.21 -0.12 12.73
CA ASP A 83 -10.18 0.75 12.15
C ASP A 83 -10.59 1.29 10.76
N THR A 84 -11.46 0.55 10.06
CA THR A 84 -12.04 0.97 8.78
C THR A 84 -13.49 0.54 8.65
N ASP A 85 -14.25 1.21 7.79
CA ASP A 85 -15.62 0.86 7.48
C ASP A 85 -15.70 -0.30 6.47
N PRO A 86 -16.72 -1.18 6.57
CA PRO A 86 -16.92 -2.27 5.62
C PRO A 86 -17.21 -1.78 4.19
N ASP A 87 -17.65 -0.53 4.04
CA ASP A 87 -17.93 0.15 2.78
C ASP A 87 -16.80 1.11 2.37
N ASP A 88 -15.65 1.10 3.06
CA ASP A 88 -14.51 1.94 2.67
C ASP A 88 -13.93 1.43 1.35
N GLU A 89 -14.14 2.21 0.28
CA GLU A 89 -13.70 1.94 -1.09
C GLU A 89 -12.24 2.36 -1.33
N ASN A 90 -11.65 3.12 -0.41
CA ASN A 90 -10.31 3.68 -0.52
C ASN A 90 -9.32 3.03 0.46
N PHE A 91 -9.64 1.80 0.89
CA PHE A 91 -8.83 1.09 1.87
C PHE A 91 -7.48 0.68 1.27
N LEU A 92 -6.42 1.32 1.76
CA LEU A 92 -5.03 1.00 1.48
C LEU A 92 -4.40 0.28 2.67
N THR A 93 -3.64 -0.78 2.40
CA THR A 93 -2.87 -1.45 3.44
C THR A 93 -1.53 -1.95 2.92
N TYR A 94 -0.55 -1.98 3.80
CA TYR A 94 0.79 -2.47 3.52
C TYR A 94 0.84 -4.01 3.53
N LEU A 95 1.46 -4.59 2.50
CA LEU A 95 1.55 -6.06 2.35
C LEU A 95 2.46 -6.69 3.42
N ARG A 96 3.41 -5.91 3.92
CA ARG A 96 4.18 -6.23 5.13
C ARG A 96 3.92 -5.13 6.14
N GLY A 97 4.00 -5.44 7.43
CA GLY A 97 3.83 -4.40 8.44
C GLY A 97 4.86 -3.28 8.23
N VAL A 98 4.48 -2.04 8.49
CA VAL A 98 5.39 -0.89 8.41
C VAL A 98 5.73 -0.38 9.81
N ARG A 99 6.77 0.45 9.91
CA ARG A 99 7.16 1.18 11.12
C ARG A 99 7.56 2.59 10.73
N GLU A 100 7.24 3.57 11.56
CA GLU A 100 7.74 4.93 11.35
C GLU A 100 9.25 4.94 11.62
N ILE A 101 9.99 5.64 10.76
CA ILE A 101 11.42 5.87 10.94
C ILE A 101 11.58 7.01 11.95
N GLU A 102 12.21 6.70 13.09
CA GLU A 102 12.54 7.65 14.16
C GLU A 102 13.76 8.54 13.84
#